data_AF-A0A8J4Y3S8-F1
#
_entry.id   AF-A0A8J4Y3S8-F1
#
_cell.length_a   1.000
_cell.length_b   1.000
_cell.length_c   1.000
_cell.angle_alpha   90.00
_cell.angle_beta   90.00
_cell.angle_gamma   90.00
#
_symmetry.space_group_name_H-M   'P 1'
#
loop_
_entity.id
_entity.type
_entity.pdbx_description
1 polymer ?
#
loop_
_entity_poly.entity_id
_entity_poly.type
_entity_poly.pdbx_seq_one_letter_code
_entity_poly.pdbx_strand_id
1 'polypeptide(L)'
;MSWEVGPGNHVRDPWLCLSQDHLHILKGSYWSTSDRQLNGTAQAEASMDLLEAWGLTGVGHCPCVFKTTARNSGVHRGAAKLLEQQLDRKVFYLACRHHILEVLVGAVWENLFGKVKSPENPWFKPSTTFGQILPQTTLQPPPSTKMVNKKKKECKEILQEILRSEKPPRADYREMAELTLIVLGDTPPRGIHWSRPGAIHQGARWMARNLYSYEDVSCLLSSWSTMKNCCEAGTPQPLLGLFYTPMWMSSTLAADAPGNDLQFMKDMMKFKRTDPEIAQAVLQKLENHKWYLTQEVVPFALFGSRLSDKRSRTFAAKLHATEKPDSFRRGKPMFPQVTAKRLWLI
;
A
#
# COMPACT_ATOMS: atom_id res chain seq x y z
N MET A 1 -14.85 -25.76 -4.90
CA MET A 1 -15.22 -25.49 -6.31
C MET A 1 -13.94 -25.35 -7.09
N SER A 2 -13.55 -26.43 -7.78
CA SER A 2 -12.46 -26.42 -8.76
C SER A 2 -12.98 -25.79 -10.05
N TRP A 3 -12.24 -24.81 -10.58
CA TRP A 3 -12.53 -24.22 -11.88
C TRP A 3 -11.56 -24.84 -12.89
N GLU A 4 -12.05 -25.79 -13.69
CA GLU A 4 -11.31 -26.30 -14.84
C GLU A 4 -11.27 -25.24 -15.94
N VAL A 5 -10.07 -25.00 -16.46
CA VAL A 5 -9.77 -24.00 -17.50
C VAL A 5 -9.72 -24.74 -18.83
N GLY A 6 -10.70 -24.51 -19.70
CA GLY A 6 -10.66 -25.00 -21.08
C GLY A 6 -9.60 -24.25 -21.90
N PRO A 7 -8.93 -24.91 -22.86
CA PRO A 7 -7.87 -24.30 -23.65
C PRO A 7 -8.49 -23.34 -24.68
N GLY A 8 -8.22 -22.04 -24.53
CA GLY A 8 -8.55 -21.02 -25.55
C GLY A 8 -9.19 -19.73 -25.05
N ASN A 9 -9.55 -19.59 -23.77
CA ASN A 9 -10.09 -18.34 -23.24
C ASN A 9 -9.06 -17.57 -22.41
N HIS A 10 -8.72 -16.37 -22.87
CA HIS A 10 -8.01 -15.37 -22.08
C HIS A 10 -8.67 -15.22 -20.71
N VAL A 11 -7.85 -15.21 -19.65
CA VAL A 11 -8.27 -14.98 -18.27
C VAL A 11 -9.08 -13.69 -18.21
N ARG A 12 -10.41 -13.81 -18.10
CA ARG A 12 -11.31 -12.70 -17.78
C ARG A 12 -11.10 -12.39 -16.31
N ASP A 13 -10.21 -11.45 -16.02
CA ASP A 13 -10.06 -10.89 -14.69
C ASP A 13 -11.32 -10.03 -14.40
N PRO A 14 -12.25 -10.43 -13.49
CA PRO A 14 -13.50 -9.71 -13.27
C PRO A 14 -13.30 -8.42 -12.44
N TRP A 15 -12.08 -8.15 -11.99
CA TRP A 15 -11.80 -7.01 -11.14
C TRP A 15 -11.51 -5.78 -12.00
N LEU A 16 -12.52 -4.92 -12.17
CA LEU A 16 -12.39 -3.59 -12.79
C LEU A 16 -11.29 -2.79 -12.06
N CYS A 17 -10.07 -2.87 -12.58
CA CYS A 17 -8.92 -2.19 -12.04
C CYS A 17 -8.71 -0.91 -12.85
N LEU A 18 -9.22 0.22 -12.33
CA LEU A 18 -9.13 1.57 -12.90
C LEU A 18 -7.71 2.16 -12.76
N SER A 19 -6.69 1.33 -12.92
CA SER A 19 -5.32 1.81 -13.01
C SER A 19 -5.12 2.41 -14.41
N GLN A 20 -4.45 3.57 -14.45
CA GLN A 20 -4.04 4.22 -15.70
C GLN A 20 -3.23 3.26 -16.60
N ASP A 21 -2.61 2.24 -15.99
CA ASP A 21 -1.80 1.21 -16.64
C ASP A 21 -2.64 0.10 -17.31
N HIS A 22 -3.87 -0.18 -16.84
CA HIS A 22 -4.79 -1.12 -17.52
C HIS A 22 -5.53 -0.49 -18.70
N LEU A 23 -5.74 0.82 -18.68
CA LEU A 23 -6.24 1.56 -19.85
C LEU A 23 -5.23 1.57 -21.02
N HIS A 24 -3.95 1.25 -20.77
CA HIS A 24 -2.96 1.08 -21.84
C HIS A 24 -3.13 -0.23 -22.63
N ILE A 25 -3.76 -1.27 -22.07
CA ILE A 25 -3.90 -2.58 -22.71
C ILE A 25 -5.05 -2.59 -23.75
N LEU A 26 -5.99 -1.64 -23.65
CA LEU A 26 -7.08 -1.47 -24.63
C LEU A 26 -6.69 -0.58 -25.83
N LYS A 27 -5.39 -0.28 -26.01
CA LYS A 27 -4.86 0.46 -27.15
C LYS A 27 -4.80 -0.39 -28.43
N GLY A 28 -5.95 -0.90 -28.86
CA GLY A 28 -6.18 -1.27 -30.25
C GLY A 28 -6.91 -0.11 -30.93
N SER A 29 -6.15 0.80 -31.53
CA SER A 29 -6.62 1.84 -32.47
C SER A 29 -7.73 2.79 -31.98
N TYR A 30 -7.40 3.76 -31.12
CA TYR A 30 -7.84 5.17 -31.19
C TYR A 30 -6.95 5.93 -30.19
N TRP A 31 -6.64 7.20 -30.46
CA TRP A 31 -5.79 8.11 -29.67
C TRP A 31 -4.28 8.04 -29.97
N SER A 32 -3.92 8.52 -31.16
CA SER A 32 -2.65 9.17 -31.37
C SER A 32 -2.66 10.58 -30.76
N THR A 33 -1.51 10.95 -30.20
CA THR A 33 -0.97 12.30 -29.96
C THR A 33 -1.60 13.15 -28.84
N SER A 34 -0.77 13.39 -27.81
CA SER A 34 -0.59 14.62 -27.02
C SER A 34 -1.83 15.37 -26.49
N ASP A 35 -1.86 15.66 -25.19
CA ASP A 35 -2.69 16.68 -24.51
C ASP A 35 -4.02 16.33 -23.82
N ARG A 36 -4.46 15.07 -23.70
CA ARG A 36 -5.47 14.75 -22.67
C ARG A 36 -4.83 14.28 -21.38
N GLN A 37 -4.64 15.21 -20.43
CA GLN A 37 -4.66 14.85 -19.00
C GLN A 37 -5.97 14.09 -18.75
N LEU A 38 -5.88 12.76 -18.57
CA LEU A 38 -7.02 11.92 -18.20
C LEU A 38 -7.56 12.40 -16.84
N ASN A 39 -8.62 13.21 -16.91
CA ASN A 39 -9.38 13.70 -15.77
C ASN A 39 -10.45 12.66 -15.36
N GLY A 40 -11.12 12.88 -14.24
CA GLY A 40 -12.07 11.91 -13.69
C GLY A 40 -13.24 11.58 -14.61
N THR A 41 -13.67 12.53 -15.45
CA THR A 41 -14.75 12.33 -16.42
C THR A 41 -14.34 11.34 -17.50
N ALA A 42 -13.20 11.58 -18.16
CA ALA A 42 -12.69 10.69 -19.20
C ALA A 42 -12.45 9.26 -18.68
N GLN A 43 -12.02 9.12 -17.42
CA GLN A 43 -11.85 7.81 -16.78
C GLN A 43 -13.19 7.11 -16.50
N ALA A 44 -14.21 7.84 -16.09
CA ALA A 44 -15.54 7.28 -15.84
C ALA A 44 -16.24 6.85 -17.13
N GLU A 45 -16.19 7.69 -18.18
CA GLU A 45 -16.73 7.38 -19.52
C GLU A 45 -16.11 6.10 -20.08
N ALA A 46 -14.77 6.03 -20.12
CA ALA A 46 -14.08 4.84 -20.61
C ALA A 46 -14.41 3.57 -19.79
N SER A 47 -14.72 3.71 -18.50
CA SER A 47 -15.12 2.58 -17.66
C SER A 47 -16.55 2.13 -17.97
N MET A 48 -17.45 3.07 -18.27
CA MET A 48 -18.82 2.76 -18.67
C MET A 48 -18.87 2.10 -20.04
N ASP A 49 -18.12 2.60 -21.02
CA ASP A 49 -17.99 1.97 -22.34
C ASP A 49 -17.58 0.50 -22.22
N LEU A 50 -16.65 0.19 -21.30
CA LEU A 50 -16.23 -1.19 -21.03
C LEU A 50 -17.30 -2.03 -20.35
N LEU A 51 -18.01 -1.47 -19.37
CA LEU A 51 -19.11 -2.16 -18.70
C LEU A 51 -20.24 -2.48 -19.68
N GLU A 52 -20.53 -1.58 -20.62
CA GLU A 52 -21.50 -1.78 -21.69
C GLU A 52 -21.03 -2.85 -22.68
N ALA A 53 -19.80 -2.73 -23.18
CA ALA A 53 -19.20 -3.69 -24.11
C ALA A 53 -19.15 -5.12 -23.53
N TRP A 54 -19.00 -5.25 -22.21
CA TRP A 54 -18.99 -6.54 -21.52
C TRP A 54 -20.37 -6.99 -21.01
N GLY A 55 -21.42 -6.19 -21.19
CA GLY A 55 -22.77 -6.51 -20.72
C GLY A 55 -22.91 -6.54 -19.18
N LEU A 56 -22.05 -5.81 -18.46
CA LEU A 56 -21.96 -5.82 -16.99
C LEU A 56 -22.72 -4.67 -16.32
N THR A 57 -23.35 -3.79 -17.09
CA THR A 57 -24.14 -2.66 -16.56
C THR A 57 -25.28 -3.13 -15.66
N GLY A 58 -25.89 -4.30 -15.92
CA GLY A 58 -26.94 -4.89 -15.07
C GLY A 58 -26.47 -5.59 -13.78
N VAL A 59 -25.16 -5.80 -13.58
CA VAL A 59 -24.65 -6.58 -12.43
C VAL A 59 -24.70 -5.78 -11.13
N GLY A 60 -25.51 -6.22 -10.17
CA GLY A 60 -25.83 -5.47 -8.94
C GLY A 60 -24.66 -5.09 -8.03
N HIS A 61 -23.50 -5.75 -8.15
CA HIS A 61 -22.29 -5.42 -7.37
C HIS A 61 -21.16 -4.98 -8.31
N CYS A 62 -20.78 -3.70 -8.27
CA CYS A 62 -19.68 -3.17 -9.06
C CYS A 62 -18.53 -2.75 -8.12
N PRO A 63 -17.50 -3.59 -7.92
CA PRO A 63 -16.27 -3.18 -7.27
C PRO A 63 -15.51 -2.20 -8.15
N CYS A 64 -15.12 -1.06 -7.59
CA CYS A 64 -14.39 -0.01 -8.28
C CYS A 64 -13.02 0.13 -7.63
N VAL A 65 -11.98 -0.43 -8.25
CA VAL A 65 -10.60 -0.38 -7.74
C VAL A 65 -9.88 0.83 -8.34
N PHE A 66 -9.32 1.72 -7.51
CA PHE A 66 -8.71 2.96 -8.01
C PHE A 66 -7.52 3.45 -7.18
N LYS A 67 -6.57 4.17 -7.81
CA LYS A 67 -5.54 4.97 -7.10
C LYS A 67 -6.22 6.16 -6.40
N THR A 68 -5.86 6.52 -5.16
CA THR A 68 -6.52 7.59 -4.37
C THR A 68 -6.15 9.03 -4.79
N THR A 69 -6.08 9.27 -6.09
CA THR A 69 -5.82 10.60 -6.67
C THR A 69 -7.12 11.40 -6.77
N ALA A 70 -7.04 12.73 -6.77
CA ALA A 70 -8.22 13.60 -6.83
C ALA A 70 -9.13 13.32 -8.04
N ARG A 71 -8.54 12.99 -9.20
CA ARG A 71 -9.26 12.60 -10.42
C ARG A 71 -10.07 11.30 -10.27
N ASN A 72 -9.63 10.37 -9.45
CA ASN A 72 -10.33 9.09 -9.24
C ASN A 72 -11.32 9.16 -8.07
N SER A 73 -10.89 9.75 -6.94
CA SER A 73 -11.61 9.70 -5.66
C SER A 73 -12.16 11.05 -5.20
N GLY A 74 -12.15 12.07 -6.05
CA GLY A 74 -12.63 13.41 -5.74
C GLY A 74 -14.13 13.46 -5.47
N VAL A 75 -14.53 14.29 -4.50
CA VAL A 75 -15.93 14.40 -4.05
C VAL A 75 -16.84 15.00 -5.13
N HIS A 76 -16.31 15.85 -6.01
CA HIS A 76 -17.11 16.53 -7.05
C HIS A 76 -16.99 15.84 -8.41
N ARG A 77 -15.76 15.61 -8.88
CA ARG A 77 -15.43 15.11 -10.24
C ARG A 77 -14.56 13.85 -10.23
N GLY A 78 -14.61 13.06 -9.16
CA GLY A 78 -13.88 11.78 -9.09
C GLY A 78 -14.52 10.74 -10.01
N ALA A 79 -13.70 10.00 -10.77
CA ALA A 79 -14.15 8.95 -11.67
C ALA A 79 -15.10 7.95 -11.01
N ALA A 80 -14.77 7.48 -9.80
CA ALA A 80 -15.61 6.51 -9.06
C ALA A 80 -17.02 7.05 -8.75
N LYS A 81 -17.13 8.36 -8.45
CA LYS A 81 -18.42 9.01 -8.22
C LYS A 81 -19.20 9.17 -9.52
N LEU A 82 -18.54 9.61 -10.59
CA LEU A 82 -19.19 9.80 -11.89
C LEU A 82 -19.71 8.47 -12.44
N LEU A 83 -18.93 7.39 -12.28
CA LEU A 83 -19.33 6.03 -12.61
C LEU A 83 -20.59 5.60 -11.83
N GLU A 84 -20.62 5.89 -10.53
CA GLU A 84 -21.78 5.61 -9.67
C GLU A 84 -23.05 6.39 -10.07
N GLN A 85 -22.88 7.60 -10.62
CA GLN A 85 -23.98 8.40 -11.15
C GLN A 85 -24.50 7.82 -12.47
N GLN A 86 -23.60 7.38 -13.36
CA GLN A 86 -23.97 6.79 -14.65
C GLN A 86 -24.66 5.43 -14.49
N LEU A 87 -24.24 4.61 -13.51
CA LEU A 87 -24.88 3.33 -13.19
C LEU A 87 -26.16 3.45 -12.34
N ASP A 88 -26.49 4.66 -11.89
CA ASP A 88 -27.58 4.96 -10.94
C ASP A 88 -27.64 4.04 -9.70
N ARG A 89 -26.48 3.58 -9.22
CA ARG A 89 -26.39 2.67 -8.06
C ARG A 89 -25.07 2.81 -7.34
N LYS A 90 -25.04 2.40 -6.06
CA LYS A 90 -23.81 2.40 -5.25
C LYS A 90 -22.75 1.45 -5.83
N VAL A 91 -21.51 1.93 -5.88
CA VAL A 91 -20.32 1.09 -6.18
C VAL A 91 -19.47 0.90 -4.93
N PHE A 92 -18.71 -0.19 -4.84
CA PHE A 92 -17.75 -0.39 -3.76
C PHE A 92 -16.45 0.36 -4.06
N TYR A 93 -16.05 1.25 -3.15
CA TYR A 93 -14.84 2.05 -3.30
C TYR A 93 -13.63 1.28 -2.79
N LEU A 94 -12.93 0.57 -3.67
CA LEU A 94 -11.76 -0.24 -3.33
C LEU A 94 -10.48 0.54 -3.65
N ALA A 95 -10.12 1.46 -2.77
CA ALA A 95 -8.91 2.25 -2.91
C ALA A 95 -7.65 1.37 -2.92
N CYS A 96 -6.75 1.58 -3.89
CA CYS A 96 -5.51 0.81 -4.00
C CYS A 96 -4.63 1.02 -2.75
N ARG A 97 -4.43 -0.06 -1.98
CA ARG A 97 -3.63 -0.02 -0.74
C ARG A 97 -2.16 0.27 -0.98
N HIS A 98 -1.59 -0.24 -2.07
CA HIS A 98 -0.24 0.14 -2.48
C HIS A 98 -0.13 1.66 -2.65
N HIS A 99 -1.04 2.28 -3.42
CA HIS A 99 -1.04 3.73 -3.60
C HIS A 99 -1.27 4.51 -2.29
N ILE A 100 -2.10 4.00 -1.37
CA ILE A 100 -2.22 4.59 -0.03
C ILE A 100 -0.86 4.57 0.66
N LEU A 101 -0.16 3.44 0.69
CA LEU A 101 1.15 3.31 1.31
C LEU A 101 2.19 4.23 0.65
N GLU A 102 2.14 4.44 -0.68
CA GLU A 102 2.97 5.44 -1.36
C GLU A 102 2.72 6.86 -0.81
N VAL A 103 1.46 7.25 -0.63
CA VAL A 103 1.08 8.55 -0.05
C VAL A 103 1.56 8.69 1.39
N LEU A 104 1.43 7.64 2.20
CA LEU A 104 1.84 7.67 3.61
C LEU A 104 3.35 7.89 3.74
N VAL A 105 4.15 7.09 3.03
CA VAL A 105 5.60 7.21 3.12
C VAL A 105 6.08 8.48 2.44
N GLY A 106 5.44 8.91 1.34
CA GLY A 106 5.69 10.22 0.71
C GLY A 106 5.58 11.39 1.69
N ALA A 107 4.58 11.35 2.58
CA ALA A 107 4.41 12.37 3.61
C ALA A 107 5.50 12.34 4.68
N VAL A 108 6.04 11.16 5.00
CA VAL A 108 7.17 11.02 5.93
C VAL A 108 8.42 11.61 5.31
N TRP A 109 8.72 11.29 4.05
CA TRP A 109 9.86 11.89 3.35
C TRP A 109 9.73 13.42 3.24
N GLU A 110 8.53 13.92 2.91
CA GLU A 110 8.28 15.35 2.86
C GLU A 110 8.43 16.02 4.23
N ASN A 111 8.01 15.35 5.30
CA ASN A 111 8.16 15.86 6.67
C ASN A 111 9.63 15.93 7.08
N LEU A 112 10.41 14.88 6.82
CA LEU A 112 11.80 14.78 7.25
C LEU A 112 12.76 15.62 6.40
N PHE A 113 12.49 15.74 5.10
CA PHE A 113 13.45 16.31 4.14
C PHE A 113 12.88 17.46 3.30
N GLY A 114 11.64 17.90 3.59
CA GLY A 114 10.95 18.94 2.85
C GLY A 114 10.42 18.50 1.48
N LYS A 115 9.67 19.38 0.81
CA LYS A 115 9.17 19.13 -0.56
C LYS A 115 10.31 19.17 -1.57
N VAL A 116 10.40 18.15 -2.42
CA VAL A 116 11.30 18.16 -3.58
C VAL A 116 10.77 19.15 -4.63
N LYS A 117 11.59 20.16 -4.97
CA LYS A 117 11.25 21.20 -5.97
C LYS A 117 12.00 21.06 -7.31
N SER A 118 12.95 20.13 -7.44
CA SER A 118 13.90 20.05 -8.57
C SER A 118 13.85 18.70 -9.31
N PRO A 119 14.03 18.63 -10.66
CA PRO A 119 14.05 17.41 -11.49
C PRO A 119 15.00 16.28 -11.02
N GLU A 120 15.98 16.62 -10.21
CA GLU A 120 16.83 15.67 -9.50
C GLU A 120 16.32 15.53 -8.07
N ASN A 121 16.12 14.30 -7.61
CA ASN A 121 15.69 14.09 -6.24
C ASN A 121 16.88 14.33 -5.29
N PRO A 122 16.92 15.44 -4.52
CA PRO A 122 18.06 15.75 -3.67
C PRO A 122 18.20 14.75 -2.52
N TRP A 123 17.17 13.95 -2.23
CA TRP A 123 17.20 12.91 -1.20
C TRP A 123 18.17 11.78 -1.54
N PHE A 124 18.42 11.52 -2.83
CA PHE A 124 19.20 10.38 -3.30
C PHE A 124 20.16 10.84 -4.40
N LYS A 125 21.39 11.20 -4.03
CA LYS A 125 22.46 11.43 -5.01
C LYS A 125 23.13 10.09 -5.30
N PRO A 126 23.32 9.69 -6.58
CA PRO A 126 24.09 8.50 -6.91
C PRO A 126 25.49 8.61 -6.31
N SER A 127 25.77 7.81 -5.28
CA SER A 127 27.10 7.75 -4.70
C SER A 127 27.99 6.88 -5.59
N THR A 128 29.04 7.47 -6.14
CA THR A 128 30.09 6.74 -6.89
C THR A 128 30.83 5.70 -6.02
N THR A 129 30.61 5.73 -4.71
CA THR A 129 31.25 4.88 -3.71
C THR A 129 30.50 3.56 -3.46
N PHE A 130 29.36 3.33 -4.12
CA PHE A 130 28.51 2.13 -3.88
C PHE A 130 29.26 0.81 -4.07
N GLY A 131 30.20 0.76 -5.02
CA GLY A 131 31.01 -0.43 -5.27
C GLY A 131 32.17 -0.65 -4.30
N GLN A 132 32.50 0.32 -3.44
CA GLN A 132 33.69 0.29 -2.57
C GLN A 132 33.37 -0.03 -1.11
N ILE A 133 32.11 0.02 -0.70
CA ILE A 133 31.67 -0.25 0.67
C ILE A 133 30.65 -1.39 0.62
N LEU A 134 31.14 -2.63 0.53
CA LEU A 134 30.35 -3.82 0.82
C LEU A 134 30.66 -4.24 2.25
N PRO A 135 29.75 -4.05 3.24
CA PRO A 135 30.03 -4.51 4.59
C PRO A 135 29.94 -6.04 4.64
N GLN A 136 31.03 -6.70 5.03
CA GLN A 136 31.02 -8.06 5.57
C GLN A 136 30.54 -8.11 7.03
N THR A 137 29.93 -7.03 7.54
CA THR A 137 29.64 -6.87 8.98
C THR A 137 28.16 -6.98 9.29
N THR A 138 27.87 -7.88 10.23
CA THR A 138 26.58 -8.06 10.88
C THR A 138 26.16 -6.77 11.59
N LEU A 139 25.06 -6.16 11.13
CA LEU A 139 24.50 -4.95 11.71
C LEU A 139 24.06 -5.19 13.16
N GLN A 140 24.54 -4.37 14.10
CA GLN A 140 23.95 -4.36 15.45
C GLN A 140 22.63 -3.58 15.45
N PRO A 141 21.62 -3.95 16.28
CA PRO A 141 20.29 -3.34 16.25
C PRO A 141 20.13 -2.09 17.14
N PRO A 142 19.13 -1.21 16.85
CA PRO A 142 18.81 -0.02 17.65
C PRO A 142 18.39 -0.30 19.08
N PRO A 143 18.43 0.73 19.97
CA PRO A 143 17.95 0.63 21.34
C PRO A 143 16.55 0.05 21.33
N SER A 144 16.46 -1.19 21.78
CA SER A 144 15.30 -1.97 21.47
C SER A 144 14.23 -1.78 22.53
N THR A 145 13.16 -1.06 22.20
CA THR A 145 11.94 -1.18 23.00
C THR A 145 11.35 -2.59 22.81
N LYS A 146 10.64 -3.09 23.82
CA LYS A 146 9.92 -4.39 23.72
C LYS A 146 9.04 -4.46 22.45
N MET A 147 8.44 -3.32 22.06
CA MET A 147 7.63 -3.21 20.85
C MET A 147 8.45 -3.33 19.57
N VAL A 148 9.58 -2.61 19.47
CA VAL A 148 10.46 -2.66 18.29
C VAL A 148 11.00 -4.08 18.09
N ASN A 149 11.42 -4.76 19.16
CA ASN A 149 11.87 -6.15 19.07
C ASN A 149 10.75 -7.11 18.64
N LYS A 150 9.56 -6.95 19.22
CA LYS A 150 8.40 -7.75 18.82
C LYS A 150 8.11 -7.56 17.34
N LYS A 151 8.05 -6.31 16.88
CA LYS A 151 7.76 -5.99 15.47
C LYS A 151 8.85 -6.50 14.54
N LYS A 152 10.12 -6.36 14.93
CA LYS A 152 11.25 -6.90 14.18
C LYS A 152 11.11 -8.41 13.97
N LYS A 153 10.76 -9.17 15.02
CA LYS A 153 10.51 -10.61 14.93
C LYS A 153 9.35 -10.92 13.97
N GLU A 154 8.20 -10.26 14.16
CA GLU A 154 7.03 -10.42 13.28
C GLU A 154 7.36 -10.13 11.81
N CYS A 155 8.12 -9.06 11.53
CA CYS A 155 8.52 -8.70 10.17
C CYS A 155 9.39 -9.76 9.53
N LYS A 156 10.40 -10.26 10.27
CA LYS A 156 11.28 -11.32 9.77
C LYS A 156 10.48 -12.55 9.40
N GLU A 157 9.61 -13.02 10.30
CA GLU A 157 8.75 -14.20 10.07
C GLU A 157 7.89 -14.03 8.81
N ILE A 158 7.18 -12.90 8.68
CA ILE A 158 6.32 -12.61 7.52
C ILE A 158 7.13 -12.56 6.21
N LEU A 159 8.24 -11.83 6.18
CA LEU A 159 9.00 -11.67 4.94
C LEU A 159 9.68 -12.98 4.53
N GLN A 160 10.16 -13.75 5.50
CA GLN A 160 10.74 -15.07 5.27
C GLN A 160 9.71 -16.06 4.70
N GLU A 161 8.49 -16.07 5.24
CA GLU A 161 7.39 -16.88 4.71
C GLU A 161 7.07 -16.49 3.25
N ILE A 162 6.92 -15.19 2.99
CA ILE A 162 6.58 -14.68 1.66
C ILE A 162 7.68 -14.99 0.64
N LEU A 163 8.95 -14.83 0.99
CA LEU A 163 10.08 -15.08 0.09
C LEU A 163 10.28 -16.57 -0.23
N ARG A 164 9.86 -17.47 0.67
CA ARG A 164 9.89 -18.93 0.48
C ARG A 164 8.62 -19.50 -0.15
N SER A 165 7.59 -18.67 -0.36
CA SER A 165 6.35 -19.11 -1.01
C SER A 165 6.60 -19.63 -2.43
N GLU A 166 5.75 -20.56 -2.89
CA GLU A 166 5.84 -21.15 -4.23
C GLU A 166 5.76 -20.10 -5.35
N LYS A 167 5.04 -19.00 -5.09
CA LYS A 167 4.87 -17.87 -6.00
C LYS A 167 5.49 -16.62 -5.37
N PRO A 168 6.81 -16.46 -5.47
CA PRO A 168 7.48 -15.33 -4.85
C PRO A 168 7.00 -14.00 -5.45
N PRO A 169 7.17 -12.89 -4.70
CA PRO A 169 6.79 -11.57 -5.18
C PRO A 169 7.50 -11.19 -6.48
N ARG A 170 6.92 -10.20 -7.17
CA ARG A 170 7.58 -9.49 -8.29
C ARG A 170 9.00 -9.07 -7.90
N ALA A 171 9.93 -9.06 -8.86
CA ALA A 171 11.36 -8.85 -8.62
C ALA A 171 11.68 -7.63 -7.74
N ASP A 172 11.07 -6.48 -8.01
CA ASP A 172 11.23 -5.25 -7.23
C ASP A 172 10.71 -5.36 -5.78
N TYR A 173 9.59 -6.06 -5.59
CA TYR A 173 9.06 -6.34 -4.25
C TYR A 173 9.91 -7.36 -3.51
N ARG A 174 10.37 -8.42 -4.19
CA ARG A 174 11.28 -9.41 -3.62
C ARG A 174 12.55 -8.73 -3.11
N GLU A 175 13.16 -7.87 -3.93
CA GLU A 175 14.35 -7.10 -3.55
C GLU A 175 14.08 -6.22 -2.31
N MET A 176 12.96 -5.50 -2.26
CA MET A 176 12.59 -4.71 -1.08
C MET A 176 12.47 -5.58 0.19
N ALA A 177 11.90 -6.79 0.08
CA ALA A 177 11.81 -7.72 1.20
C ALA A 177 13.19 -8.28 1.61
N GLU A 178 14.03 -8.67 0.65
CA GLU A 178 15.39 -9.16 0.89
C GLU A 178 16.22 -8.07 1.58
N LEU A 179 16.20 -6.83 1.08
CA LEU A 179 16.86 -5.67 1.68
C LEU A 179 16.34 -5.36 3.08
N THR A 180 15.02 -5.45 3.29
CA THR A 180 14.43 -5.25 4.61
C THR A 180 14.94 -6.30 5.61
N LEU A 181 15.00 -7.58 5.21
CA LEU A 181 15.56 -8.63 6.06
C LEU A 181 17.02 -8.36 6.43
N ILE A 182 17.83 -7.96 5.46
CA ILE A 182 19.25 -7.62 5.66
C ILE A 182 19.39 -6.47 6.65
N VAL A 183 18.63 -5.38 6.49
CA VAL A 183 18.63 -4.22 7.40
C VAL A 183 18.17 -4.61 8.81
N LEU A 184 17.26 -5.57 8.93
CA LEU A 184 16.86 -6.14 10.22
C LEU A 184 17.88 -7.18 10.76
N GLY A 185 19.00 -7.40 10.10
CA GLY A 185 20.03 -8.36 10.50
C GLY A 185 19.54 -9.80 10.41
N ASP A 186 18.84 -10.15 9.32
CA ASP A 186 18.47 -11.52 8.94
C ASP A 186 19.03 -11.86 7.57
N THR A 187 19.09 -13.15 7.23
CA THR A 187 19.57 -13.62 5.92
C THR A 187 18.40 -14.03 5.04
N PRO A 188 18.21 -13.41 3.86
CA PRO A 188 17.16 -13.82 2.92
C PRO A 188 17.39 -15.24 2.37
N PRO A 189 16.36 -15.93 1.85
CA PRO A 189 16.49 -17.30 1.34
C PRO A 189 17.53 -17.49 0.23
N ARG A 190 17.77 -16.45 -0.57
CA ARG A 190 18.78 -16.45 -1.64
C ARG A 190 20.18 -16.07 -1.17
N GLY A 191 20.34 -15.72 0.10
CA GLY A 191 21.56 -15.12 0.62
C GLY A 191 21.54 -13.59 0.51
N ILE A 192 22.66 -12.97 0.89
CA ILE A 192 22.84 -11.52 0.89
C ILE A 192 23.32 -11.09 -0.48
N HIS A 193 22.45 -10.43 -1.23
CA HIS A 193 22.77 -9.85 -2.54
C HIS A 193 22.47 -8.36 -2.52
N TRP A 194 23.35 -7.58 -3.14
CA TRP A 194 23.17 -6.15 -3.36
C TRP A 194 23.11 -5.91 -4.87
N SER A 195 21.99 -5.37 -5.34
CA SER A 195 21.91 -4.85 -6.71
C SER A 195 22.45 -3.43 -6.76
N ARG A 196 22.80 -2.96 -7.95
CA ARG A 196 23.07 -1.54 -8.13
C ARG A 196 21.73 -0.80 -8.21
N PRO A 197 21.59 0.31 -7.47
CA PRO A 197 20.44 1.19 -7.60
C PRO A 197 20.27 1.66 -9.07
N GLY A 198 19.09 1.45 -9.67
CA GLY A 198 18.81 1.86 -11.05
C GLY A 198 18.40 3.33 -11.17
N ALA A 199 19.03 4.11 -12.06
CA ALA A 199 18.93 5.58 -12.14
C ALA A 199 17.56 6.20 -11.73
N ILE A 200 17.55 7.02 -10.65
CA ILE A 200 16.38 7.79 -10.24
C ILE A 200 16.34 9.14 -10.97
N HIS A 201 15.41 9.27 -11.92
CA HIS A 201 14.85 10.56 -12.34
C HIS A 201 13.59 10.87 -11.47
N GLN A 202 13.03 12.10 -11.44
CA GLN A 202 11.81 12.36 -10.64
C GLN A 202 10.63 11.43 -10.96
N GLY A 203 10.56 10.97 -12.22
CA GLY A 203 9.55 10.03 -12.70
C GLY A 203 9.80 8.57 -12.30
N ALA A 204 10.87 8.28 -11.54
CA ALA A 204 11.11 6.94 -11.01
C ALA A 204 9.96 6.53 -10.09
N ARG A 205 9.44 5.32 -10.33
CA ARG A 205 8.34 4.73 -9.57
C ARG A 205 8.69 4.70 -8.08
N TRP A 206 7.69 4.90 -7.22
CA TRP A 206 7.84 4.98 -5.76
C TRP A 206 8.72 3.86 -5.17
N MET A 207 8.59 2.65 -5.68
CA MET A 207 9.42 1.49 -5.32
C MET A 207 10.92 1.76 -5.44
N ALA A 208 11.38 2.41 -6.52
CA ALA A 208 12.79 2.75 -6.70
C ALA A 208 13.31 3.67 -5.59
N ARG A 209 12.51 4.63 -5.11
CA ARG A 209 12.91 5.51 -3.98
C ARG A 209 13.09 4.72 -2.69
N ASN A 210 12.26 3.70 -2.46
CA ASN A 210 12.37 2.85 -1.27
C ASN A 210 13.59 1.93 -1.40
N LEU A 211 13.78 1.27 -2.54
CA LEU A 211 14.95 0.44 -2.82
C LEU A 211 16.25 1.21 -2.61
N TYR A 212 16.36 2.41 -3.20
CA TYR A 212 17.50 3.31 -2.97
C TYR A 212 17.67 3.67 -1.50
N SER A 213 16.59 3.96 -0.77
CA SER A 213 16.72 4.27 0.66
C SER A 213 17.27 3.09 1.48
N TYR A 214 17.00 1.85 1.08
CA TYR A 214 17.60 0.68 1.72
C TYR A 214 19.05 0.46 1.29
N GLU A 215 19.36 0.70 0.01
CA GLU A 215 20.68 0.55 -0.58
C GLU A 215 21.67 1.63 -0.11
N ASP A 216 21.27 2.90 -0.07
CA ASP A 216 22.06 4.02 0.46
C ASP A 216 22.34 3.83 1.96
N VAL A 217 21.37 3.31 2.70
CA VAL A 217 21.58 2.91 4.09
C VAL A 217 22.67 1.86 4.14
N SER A 218 22.60 0.77 3.37
CA SER A 218 23.65 -0.27 3.32
C SER A 218 25.06 0.26 3.08
N CYS A 219 25.22 1.24 2.17
CA CYS A 219 26.50 1.90 1.94
C CYS A 219 26.98 2.76 3.12
N LEU A 220 26.07 3.33 3.91
CA LEU A 220 26.37 4.08 5.13
C LEU A 220 26.60 3.19 6.37
N LEU A 221 26.33 1.88 6.29
CA LEU A 221 26.43 0.91 7.40
C LEU A 221 27.87 0.48 7.76
N SER A 222 28.90 1.19 7.33
CA SER A 222 30.27 0.95 7.78
C SER A 222 30.49 1.24 9.28
N SER A 223 29.54 1.91 9.96
CA SER A 223 29.52 1.97 11.43
C SER A 223 28.11 2.17 12.03
N TRP A 224 27.83 1.49 13.14
CA TRP A 224 26.63 1.68 13.96
C TRP A 224 26.46 3.13 14.47
N SER A 225 27.57 3.84 14.69
CA SER A 225 27.57 5.28 14.99
C SER A 225 26.86 6.11 13.92
N THR A 226 26.91 5.70 12.65
CA THR A 226 26.18 6.37 11.57
C THR A 226 24.68 6.08 11.64
N MET A 227 24.28 4.84 11.98
CA MET A 227 22.87 4.53 12.26
C MET A 227 22.34 5.29 13.48
N LYS A 228 23.14 5.46 14.53
CA LYS A 228 22.80 6.25 15.70
C LYS A 228 22.69 7.75 15.36
N ASN A 229 23.62 8.30 14.58
CA ASN A 229 23.56 9.68 14.10
C ASN A 229 22.40 9.91 13.12
N CYS A 230 21.99 8.89 12.34
CA CYS A 230 20.79 8.90 11.49
C CYS A 230 19.50 8.77 12.32
N CYS A 231 19.46 7.89 13.32
CA CYS A 231 18.34 7.79 14.27
C CYS A 231 18.20 9.04 15.16
N GLU A 232 19.31 9.73 15.45
CA GLU A 232 19.32 11.03 16.12
C GLU A 232 18.96 12.18 15.14
N ALA A 233 18.97 11.93 13.82
CA ALA A 233 18.64 12.89 12.76
C ALA A 233 17.26 12.69 12.10
N GLY A 234 16.38 11.83 12.65
CA GLY A 234 15.00 11.66 12.15
C GLY A 234 14.94 11.00 10.76
N THR A 235 15.16 9.68 10.69
CA THR A 235 15.22 8.97 9.41
C THR A 235 14.12 7.90 9.26
N PRO A 236 13.60 7.63 8.05
CA PRO A 236 12.38 6.83 7.86
C PRO A 236 12.54 5.31 8.03
N GLN A 237 13.74 4.79 8.25
CA GLN A 237 14.07 3.37 8.14
C GLN A 237 13.35 2.47 9.16
N PRO A 238 13.18 2.85 10.45
CA PRO A 238 12.36 2.06 11.36
C PRO A 238 10.92 1.91 10.87
N LEU A 239 10.34 2.97 10.29
CA LEU A 239 9.02 2.90 9.66
C LEU A 239 9.04 1.97 8.44
N LEU A 240 10.01 2.18 7.56
CA LEU A 240 10.16 1.44 6.31
C LEU A 240 10.31 -0.07 6.55
N GLY A 241 11.27 -0.45 7.39
CA GLY A 241 11.58 -1.86 7.66
C GLY A 241 10.57 -2.57 8.57
N LEU A 242 10.08 -1.91 9.63
CA LEU A 242 9.24 -2.58 10.64
C LEU A 242 7.74 -2.56 10.32
N PHE A 243 7.29 -1.65 9.45
CA PHE A 243 5.86 -1.49 9.22
C PHE A 243 5.50 -1.40 7.74
N TYR A 244 6.25 -0.62 6.94
CA TYR A 244 5.91 -0.43 5.54
C TYR A 244 6.08 -1.69 4.69
N THR A 245 7.25 -2.34 4.70
CA THR A 245 7.48 -3.54 3.85
C THR A 245 6.46 -4.65 4.13
N PRO A 246 6.20 -5.08 5.38
CA PRO A 246 5.18 -6.10 5.63
C PRO A 246 3.77 -5.67 5.21
N MET A 247 3.43 -4.39 5.38
CA MET A 247 2.13 -3.85 4.95
C MET A 247 2.01 -3.81 3.42
N TRP A 248 3.09 -3.46 2.72
CA TRP A 248 3.15 -3.50 1.27
C TRP A 248 2.93 -4.91 0.75
N MET A 249 3.62 -5.90 1.31
CA MET A 249 3.45 -7.29 0.88
C MET A 249 2.05 -7.86 1.17
N SER A 250 1.38 -7.36 2.22
CA SER A 250 0.01 -7.76 2.57
C SER A 250 -1.07 -6.89 1.91
N SER A 251 -0.72 -6.02 0.94
CA SER A 251 -1.65 -5.09 0.28
C SER A 251 -2.48 -5.69 -0.85
N THR A 252 -2.25 -6.95 -1.22
CA THR A 252 -2.89 -7.61 -2.37
C THR A 252 -4.32 -8.09 -2.10
N LEU A 253 -4.66 -8.43 -0.85
CA LEU A 253 -5.97 -9.00 -0.50
C LEU A 253 -6.87 -7.95 0.16
N ALA A 254 -8.00 -7.65 -0.49
CA ALA A 254 -9.02 -6.73 0.03
C ALA A 254 -9.71 -7.28 1.29
N ALA A 255 -9.84 -8.60 1.42
CA ALA A 255 -10.47 -9.23 2.60
C ALA A 255 -9.65 -9.04 3.88
N ASP A 256 -8.33 -9.06 3.77
CA ASP A 256 -7.42 -8.84 4.90
C ASP A 256 -7.22 -7.34 5.22
N ALA A 257 -7.58 -6.47 4.28
CA ALA A 257 -7.30 -5.03 4.36
C ALA A 257 -7.87 -4.35 5.61
N PRO A 258 -9.14 -4.56 6.04
CA PRO A 258 -9.67 -3.90 7.23
C PRO A 258 -8.88 -4.26 8.48
N GLY A 259 -8.49 -5.54 8.62
CA GLY A 259 -7.68 -6.01 9.75
C GLY A 259 -6.26 -5.44 9.73
N ASN A 260 -5.62 -5.44 8.56
CA ASN A 260 -4.28 -4.91 8.38
C ASN A 260 -4.22 -3.39 8.62
N ASP A 261 -5.17 -2.63 8.05
CA ASP A 261 -5.22 -1.18 8.20
C ASP A 261 -5.50 -0.78 9.66
N LEU A 262 -6.39 -1.49 10.34
CA LEU A 262 -6.65 -1.29 11.78
C LEU A 262 -5.42 -1.61 12.64
N GLN A 263 -4.73 -2.72 12.36
CA GLN A 263 -3.52 -3.08 13.08
C GLN A 263 -2.39 -2.08 12.83
N PHE A 264 -2.25 -1.58 11.60
CA PHE A 264 -1.26 -0.56 11.27
C PHE A 264 -1.51 0.75 12.02
N MET A 265 -2.78 1.21 12.11
CA MET A 265 -3.11 2.38 12.94
C MET A 265 -2.74 2.17 14.41
N LYS A 266 -3.03 0.99 14.98
CA LYS A 266 -2.63 0.63 16.36
C LYS A 266 -1.13 0.67 16.54
N ASP A 267 -0.40 0.11 15.59
CA ASP A 267 1.04 0.05 15.61
C ASP A 267 1.65 1.45 15.52
N MET A 268 1.13 2.34 14.67
CA MET A 268 1.56 3.75 14.60
C MET A 268 1.26 4.53 15.88
N MET A 269 0.09 4.33 16.50
CA MET A 269 -0.22 4.96 17.78
C MET A 269 0.73 4.54 18.91
N LYS A 270 1.17 3.27 18.93
CA LYS A 270 2.20 2.83 19.88
C LYS A 270 3.57 3.37 19.49
N PHE A 271 3.90 3.36 18.19
CA PHE A 271 5.16 3.84 17.63
C PHE A 271 5.41 5.33 17.90
N LYS A 272 4.35 6.12 18.10
CA LYS A 272 4.43 7.51 18.56
C LYS A 272 5.26 7.69 19.85
N ARG A 273 5.39 6.66 20.69
CA ARG A 273 6.26 6.68 21.89
C ARG A 273 7.75 6.57 21.56
N THR A 274 8.09 6.03 20.40
CA THR A 274 9.46 5.84 19.92
C THR A 274 9.86 6.98 18.99
N ASP A 275 8.98 7.32 18.05
CA ASP A 275 9.18 8.39 17.08
C ASP A 275 7.86 9.15 16.86
N PRO A 276 7.61 10.22 17.63
CA PRO A 276 6.36 10.95 17.53
C PRO A 276 6.21 11.70 16.22
N GLU A 277 7.31 12.15 15.61
CA GLU A 277 7.31 12.94 14.38
C GLU A 277 6.84 12.09 13.19
N ILE A 278 7.49 10.95 12.97
CA ILE A 278 7.15 10.03 11.88
C ILE A 278 5.74 9.45 12.09
N ALA A 279 5.44 8.99 13.32
CA ALA A 279 4.13 8.42 13.62
C ALA A 279 3.00 9.44 13.39
N GLN A 280 3.20 10.71 13.76
CA GLN A 280 2.21 11.75 13.58
C GLN A 280 1.98 12.08 12.10
N ALA A 281 3.05 12.16 11.29
CA ALA A 281 2.95 12.38 9.85
C ALA A 281 2.13 11.27 9.16
N VAL A 282 2.39 10.00 9.52
CA VAL A 282 1.63 8.85 8.99
C VAL A 282 0.18 8.89 9.45
N LEU A 283 -0.09 9.11 10.74
CA LEU A 283 -1.45 9.13 11.29
C LEU A 283 -2.30 10.26 10.67
N GLN A 284 -1.72 11.45 10.48
CA GLN A 284 -2.42 12.57 9.82
C GLN A 284 -2.81 12.26 8.38
N LYS A 285 -1.96 11.55 7.63
CA LYS A 285 -2.34 11.11 6.28
C LYS A 285 -3.38 9.99 6.32
N LEU A 286 -3.22 9.00 7.21
CA LEU A 286 -4.16 7.89 7.36
C LEU A 286 -5.59 8.35 7.63
N GLU A 287 -5.80 9.47 8.32
CA GLU A 287 -7.13 10.05 8.54
C GLU A 287 -7.94 10.25 7.24
N ASN A 288 -7.25 10.50 6.12
CA ASN A 288 -7.85 10.68 4.81
C ASN A 288 -7.88 9.41 3.94
N HIS A 289 -7.44 8.26 4.48
CA HIS A 289 -7.27 7.00 3.74
C HIS A 289 -7.89 5.77 4.45
N LYS A 290 -8.96 5.95 5.23
CA LYS A 290 -9.68 4.88 5.95
C LYS A 290 -10.68 4.09 5.09
N TRP A 291 -10.36 3.88 3.81
CA TRP A 291 -11.28 3.32 2.81
C TRP A 291 -11.79 1.91 3.14
N TYR A 292 -10.96 1.06 3.74
CA TYR A 292 -11.34 -0.30 4.13
C TYR A 292 -12.01 -0.40 5.50
N LEU A 293 -12.14 0.72 6.21
CA LEU A 293 -12.82 0.79 7.51
C LEU A 293 -14.22 1.38 7.40
N THR A 294 -14.69 1.67 6.18
CA THR A 294 -16.06 2.15 5.96
C THR A 294 -17.05 1.01 6.10
N GLN A 295 -18.30 1.34 6.42
CA GLN A 295 -19.38 0.38 6.61
C GLN A 295 -19.58 -0.55 5.39
N GLU A 296 -19.29 -0.07 4.18
CA GLU A 296 -19.49 -0.82 2.94
C GLU A 296 -18.40 -1.88 2.70
N VAL A 297 -17.18 -1.63 3.19
CA VAL A 297 -16.00 -2.46 2.87
C VAL A 297 -15.52 -3.27 4.07
N VAL A 298 -15.73 -2.79 5.30
CA VAL A 298 -15.32 -3.50 6.52
C VAL A 298 -15.89 -4.94 6.64
N PRO A 299 -17.10 -5.28 6.11
CA PRO A 299 -17.58 -6.65 6.13
C PRO A 299 -16.69 -7.63 5.37
N PHE A 300 -15.85 -7.16 4.45
CA PHE A 300 -14.91 -8.01 3.73
C PHE A 300 -13.91 -8.73 4.66
N ALA A 301 -13.71 -8.20 5.87
CA ALA A 301 -12.90 -8.84 6.90
C ALA A 301 -13.39 -10.24 7.29
N LEU A 302 -14.67 -10.56 7.08
CA LEU A 302 -15.23 -11.90 7.33
C LEU A 302 -14.68 -12.95 6.36
N PHE A 303 -14.19 -12.54 5.19
CA PHE A 303 -13.58 -13.42 4.19
C PHE A 303 -12.05 -13.47 4.31
N GLY A 304 -11.48 -12.72 5.27
CA GLY A 304 -10.04 -12.63 5.49
C GLY A 304 -9.56 -13.59 6.58
N SER A 305 -8.25 -13.77 6.63
CA SER A 305 -7.57 -14.61 7.65
C SER A 305 -7.20 -13.85 8.93
N ARG A 306 -7.45 -12.53 8.95
CA ARG A 306 -6.97 -11.63 10.02
C ARG A 306 -7.84 -11.63 11.28
N LEU A 307 -9.03 -12.23 11.23
CA LEU A 307 -9.92 -12.33 12.38
C LEU A 307 -9.81 -13.74 13.00
N SER A 308 -9.70 -13.81 14.33
CA SER A 308 -9.88 -15.08 15.03
C SER A 308 -11.32 -15.57 14.92
N ASP A 309 -11.55 -16.89 15.01
CA ASP A 309 -12.90 -17.48 14.92
C ASP A 309 -13.91 -16.81 15.85
N LYS A 310 -13.51 -16.52 17.09
CA LYS A 310 -14.35 -15.82 18.07
C LYS A 310 -14.75 -14.42 17.59
N ARG A 311 -13.79 -13.66 17.05
CA ARG A 311 -14.03 -12.31 16.51
C ARG A 311 -14.87 -12.36 15.24
N SER A 312 -14.58 -13.31 14.34
CA SER A 312 -15.35 -13.52 13.12
C SER A 312 -16.82 -13.83 13.43
N ARG A 313 -17.09 -14.76 14.36
CA ARG A 313 -18.47 -15.08 14.82
C ARG A 313 -19.17 -13.87 15.43
N THR A 314 -18.47 -13.10 16.27
CA THR A 314 -19.03 -11.90 16.90
C THR A 314 -19.32 -10.81 15.87
N PHE A 315 -18.44 -10.61 14.89
CA PHE A 315 -18.66 -9.69 13.78
C PHE A 315 -19.87 -10.16 12.97
N ALA A 316 -19.89 -11.41 12.50
CA ALA A 316 -21.00 -11.96 11.72
C ALA A 316 -22.35 -11.81 12.45
N ALA A 317 -22.41 -12.10 13.75
CA ALA A 317 -23.63 -11.91 14.55
C ALA A 317 -24.06 -10.44 14.62
N LYS A 318 -23.11 -9.50 14.83
CA LYS A 318 -23.41 -8.06 14.81
C LYS A 318 -23.89 -7.59 13.44
N LEU A 319 -23.25 -8.04 12.37
CA LEU A 319 -23.63 -7.71 11.00
C LEU A 319 -25.04 -8.22 10.69
N HIS A 320 -25.36 -9.45 11.12
CA HIS A 320 -26.68 -10.04 10.95
C HIS A 320 -27.78 -9.30 11.73
N ALA A 321 -27.45 -8.82 12.93
CA ALA A 321 -28.36 -8.02 13.75
C ALA A 321 -28.47 -6.55 13.32
N THR A 322 -27.61 -6.09 12.40
CA THR A 322 -27.66 -4.71 11.89
C THR A 322 -28.75 -4.62 10.83
N GLU A 323 -29.69 -3.70 11.00
CA GLU A 323 -30.74 -3.46 10.01
C GLU A 323 -30.13 -3.10 8.64
N LYS A 324 -30.60 -3.78 7.60
CA LYS A 324 -30.17 -3.52 6.24
C LYS A 324 -30.74 -2.15 5.81
N PRO A 325 -29.91 -1.19 5.39
CA PRO A 325 -30.43 0.08 4.90
C PRO A 325 -31.16 -0.12 3.57
N ASP A 326 -32.28 0.59 3.39
CA ASP A 326 -33.06 0.58 2.15
C ASP A 326 -32.27 1.11 0.95
N SER A 327 -31.31 2.01 1.21
CA SER A 327 -30.39 2.52 0.20
C SER A 327 -29.03 2.89 0.81
N PHE A 328 -27.98 2.81 -0.01
CA PHE A 328 -26.65 3.30 0.36
C PHE A 328 -26.42 4.69 -0.24
N ARG A 329 -25.87 5.60 0.57
CA ARG A 329 -25.52 6.95 0.13
C ARG A 329 -24.53 6.90 -1.04
N ARG A 330 -24.92 7.52 -2.15
CA ARG A 330 -24.03 7.75 -3.29
C ARG A 330 -22.95 8.80 -3.00
N GLY A 331 -21.78 8.62 -3.60
CA GLY A 331 -20.57 9.44 -3.48
C GLY A 331 -19.49 8.81 -2.61
N LYS A 332 -18.41 9.58 -2.38
CA LYS A 332 -17.32 9.19 -1.50
C LYS A 332 -17.87 8.79 -0.12
N PRO A 333 -17.51 7.60 0.42
CA PRO A 333 -18.01 7.14 1.71
C PRO A 333 -17.51 8.04 2.84
N MET A 334 -18.27 8.07 3.93
CA MET A 334 -17.84 8.72 5.16
C MET A 334 -16.85 7.82 5.91
N PHE A 335 -15.69 8.36 6.23
CA PHE A 335 -14.71 7.63 7.01
C PHE A 335 -15.09 7.59 8.48
N PRO A 336 -14.85 6.45 9.17
CA PRO A 336 -15.12 6.36 10.60
C PRO A 336 -14.21 7.28 11.40
N GLN A 337 -14.78 7.83 12.47
CA GLN A 337 -14.02 8.51 13.52
C GLN A 337 -13.37 7.46 14.43
N VAL A 338 -12.07 7.28 14.26
CA VAL A 338 -11.29 6.29 15.00
C VAL A 338 -10.54 7.01 16.11
N THR A 339 -11.16 7.09 17.29
CA THR A 339 -10.49 7.63 18.48
C THR A 339 -9.63 6.56 19.13
N ALA A 340 -8.57 6.96 19.85
CA ALA A 340 -7.71 6.01 20.58
C ALA A 340 -8.55 5.08 21.47
N LYS A 341 -9.54 5.62 22.21
CA LYS A 341 -10.45 4.81 23.06
C LYS A 341 -11.22 3.74 22.26
N ARG A 342 -11.75 4.09 21.08
CA ARG A 342 -12.51 3.14 20.24
C ARG A 342 -11.62 2.10 19.56
N LEU A 343 -10.40 2.49 19.19
CA LEU A 343 -9.45 1.63 18.50
C LEU A 343 -9.05 0.39 19.33
N TRP A 344 -8.98 0.52 20.66
CA TRP A 344 -8.63 -0.60 21.56
C TRP A 344 -9.83 -1.44 22.02
N LEU A 345 -11.06 -1.01 21.74
CA LEU A 345 -12.29 -1.78 21.99
C LEU A 345 -12.63 -2.74 20.84
N ILE A 346 -11.99 -2.55 19.68
CA ILE A 346 -12.08 -3.39 18.48
C ILE A 346 -10.85 -4.31 18.46
#